data_AF-A0A7X8X9D9-F1
#
_entry.id   AF-A0A7X8X9D9-F1
#
_cell.length_a   1.000
_cell.length_b   1.000
_cell.length_c   1.000
_cell.angle_alpha   90.00
_cell.angle_beta   90.00
_cell.angle_gamma   90.00
#
_symmetry.space_group_name_H-M   'P 1'
#
loop_
_entity.id
_entity.type
_entity.pdbx_description
1 polymer ?
#
loop_
_entity_poly.entity_id
_entity_poly.type
_entity_poly.pdbx_seq_one_letter_code
_entity_poly.pdbx_strand_id
1 'polypeptide(L)'
;MKSLKLPLAVAILVSFVFLGQLTAKSAQPTNDFAAFKNKMLALPARQESLARIAMGSIMPLVAINNHRQLDGELSAVTTTDDPRPGLGFKLVKTQYGDLNNDGTVEKYFLQDGKLLISVAGVTIWKSPDDWWVGSFVLGDANNDGLPNLNLSVWKAGSFGPCKPLWVE
;
A
#
# COMPACT_ATOMS: atom_id res chain seq x y z
N MET A 1 55.85 43.59 20.66
CA MET A 1 54.71 44.02 19.81
C MET A 1 55.22 44.21 18.39
N LYS A 2 54.92 43.29 17.47
CA LYS A 2 55.22 43.39 16.03
C LYS A 2 53.92 43.12 15.27
N SER A 3 53.59 44.03 14.36
CA SER A 3 52.32 44.10 13.62
C SER A 3 52.19 43.02 12.55
N LEU A 4 50.99 42.44 12.51
CA LEU A 4 50.51 41.40 11.60
C LEU A 4 50.23 41.95 10.20
N LYS A 5 50.62 41.23 9.14
CA LYS A 5 49.88 41.20 7.86
C LYS A 5 49.90 39.77 7.31
N LEU A 6 48.84 39.03 7.63
CA LEU A 6 48.53 37.74 7.02
C LEU A 6 47.82 38.00 5.68
N PRO A 7 48.22 37.39 4.55
CA PRO A 7 47.56 37.62 3.28
C PRO A 7 46.15 37.01 3.30
N LEU A 8 45.16 37.87 3.01
CA LEU A 8 43.71 37.63 2.94
C LEU A 8 43.29 36.48 1.98
N ALA A 9 44.23 35.85 1.26
CA ALA A 9 43.95 34.82 0.27
C ALA A 9 43.82 33.39 0.86
N VAL A 10 44.27 33.12 2.08
CA VAL A 10 44.23 31.75 2.66
C VAL A 10 42.93 31.48 3.43
N ALA A 11 42.21 32.52 3.84
CA ALA A 11 40.96 32.35 4.59
C ALA A 11 39.73 31.99 3.71
N ILE A 12 39.83 32.10 2.39
CA ILE A 12 38.71 31.83 1.47
C ILE A 12 38.70 30.38 0.98
N LEU A 13 39.83 29.66 1.03
CA LEU A 13 39.91 28.27 0.57
C LEU A 13 39.41 27.25 1.60
N VAL A 14 39.30 27.62 2.89
CA VAL A 14 38.78 26.72 3.94
C VAL A 14 37.25 26.78 4.07
N SER A 15 36.60 27.85 3.57
CA SER A 15 35.15 28.02 3.67
C SER A 15 34.34 27.32 2.57
N PHE A 16 35.00 26.75 1.54
CA PHE A 16 34.32 26.03 0.46
C PHE A 16 34.26 24.51 0.64
N VAL A 17 34.78 23.97 1.76
CA VAL A 17 34.68 22.52 2.06
C VAL A 17 33.42 22.19 2.87
N PHE A 18 32.65 23.20 3.32
CA PHE A 18 31.57 22.98 4.29
C PHE A 18 30.20 23.56 3.92
N LEU A 19 29.87 23.65 2.63
CA LEU A 19 28.50 23.97 2.24
C LEU A 19 28.06 23.13 1.04
N GLY A 20 27.23 22.13 1.31
CA GLY A 20 26.54 21.37 0.28
C GLY A 20 26.90 19.90 0.18
N GLN A 21 27.30 19.22 1.27
CA GLN A 21 26.91 17.82 1.40
C GLN A 21 25.39 17.80 1.58
N LEU A 22 24.66 17.84 0.46
CA LEU A 22 23.38 17.18 0.33
C LEU A 22 23.66 15.70 0.60
N THR A 23 23.77 15.34 1.87
CA THR A 23 23.60 13.94 2.25
C THR A 23 22.14 13.65 1.93
N ALA A 24 21.89 13.12 0.73
CA ALA A 24 20.80 12.18 0.56
C ALA A 24 21.07 11.13 1.63
N LYS A 25 20.40 11.29 2.78
CA LYS A 25 20.52 10.37 3.89
C LYS A 25 19.97 9.08 3.33
N SER A 26 20.85 8.16 2.94
CA SER A 26 20.45 6.85 2.44
C SER A 26 19.76 6.15 3.61
N ALA A 27 18.45 6.35 3.70
CA ALA A 27 17.65 5.69 4.69
C ALA A 27 17.72 4.19 4.37
N GLN A 28 18.01 3.40 5.40
CA GLN A 28 18.06 1.96 5.20
C GLN A 28 16.65 1.47 4.80
N PRO A 29 16.52 0.55 3.84
CA PRO A 29 15.23 0.13 3.27
C PRO A 29 14.18 -0.30 4.32
N THR A 30 14.64 -0.83 5.45
CA THR A 30 13.79 -1.24 6.58
C THR A 30 13.17 -0.06 7.33
N ASN A 31 13.91 1.04 7.50
CA ASN A 31 13.44 2.24 8.19
C ASN A 31 12.38 2.98 7.36
N ASP A 32 12.53 2.98 6.03
CA ASP A 32 11.58 3.63 5.12
C ASP A 32 10.24 2.90 5.07
N PHE A 33 10.26 1.57 5.02
CA PHE A 33 9.02 0.79 5.01
C PHE A 33 8.25 0.90 6.33
N ALA A 34 8.94 0.93 7.48
CA ALA A 34 8.31 1.15 8.77
C ALA A 34 7.64 2.53 8.86
N ALA A 35 8.34 3.58 8.41
CA ALA A 35 7.78 4.94 8.35
C ALA A 35 6.56 5.02 7.43
N PHE A 36 6.64 4.39 6.25
CA PHE A 36 5.51 4.25 5.33
C PHE A 36 4.33 3.54 5.98
N LYS A 37 4.54 2.38 6.61
CA LYS A 37 3.48 1.60 7.27
C LYS A 37 2.78 2.40 8.37
N ASN A 38 3.54 3.13 9.19
CA ASN A 38 2.99 4.01 10.22
C ASN A 38 2.12 5.13 9.61
N LYS A 39 2.59 5.76 8.52
CA LYS A 39 1.81 6.77 7.80
C LYS A 39 0.51 6.19 7.25
N MET A 40 0.56 4.99 6.67
CA MET A 40 -0.62 4.34 6.11
C MET A 40 -1.63 3.89 7.18
N LEU A 41 -1.16 3.43 8.35
CA LEU A 41 -2.03 3.06 9.48
C LEU A 41 -2.80 4.25 10.04
N ALA A 42 -2.23 5.46 9.98
CA ALA A 42 -2.85 6.71 10.43
C ALA A 42 -3.95 7.22 9.49
N LEU A 43 -4.07 6.67 8.28
CA LEU A 43 -5.10 7.08 7.32
C LEU A 43 -6.49 6.58 7.76
N PRO A 44 -7.57 7.31 7.42
CA PRO A 44 -8.93 6.83 7.63
C PRO A 44 -9.19 5.54 6.84
N ALA A 45 -10.00 4.66 7.41
CA ALA A 45 -10.44 3.44 6.74
C ALA A 45 -11.59 3.73 5.77
N ARG A 46 -11.50 3.20 4.54
CA ARG A 46 -12.62 3.13 3.60
C ARG A 46 -13.07 1.68 3.47
N GLN A 47 -14.33 1.42 3.79
CA GLN A 47 -14.96 0.13 3.52
C GLN A 47 -15.39 0.04 2.05
N GLU A 48 -14.92 -0.98 1.33
CA GLU A 48 -15.48 -1.34 0.03
C GLU A 48 -16.71 -2.24 0.25
N SER A 49 -17.78 -1.98 -0.50
CA SER A 49 -18.97 -2.82 -0.48
C SER A 49 -18.63 -4.24 -0.94
N LEU A 50 -19.34 -5.21 -0.37
CA LEU A 50 -19.02 -6.62 -0.49
C LEU A 50 -19.39 -7.13 -1.88
N ALA A 51 -18.38 -7.55 -2.66
CA ALA A 51 -18.58 -8.28 -3.90
C ALA A 51 -18.43 -9.79 -3.63
N ARG A 52 -19.40 -10.58 -4.08
CA ARG A 52 -19.28 -12.05 -4.17
C ARG A 52 -18.98 -12.37 -5.63
N ILE A 53 -17.87 -13.06 -5.89
CA ILE A 53 -17.56 -13.60 -7.22
C ILE A 53 -17.85 -15.09 -7.13
N ALA A 54 -19.00 -15.51 -7.65
CA ALA A 54 -19.30 -16.92 -7.88
C ALA A 54 -18.92 -17.24 -9.33
N MET A 55 -18.29 -18.39 -9.57
CA MET A 55 -18.13 -18.90 -10.93
C MET A 55 -19.53 -18.96 -11.59
N GLY A 56 -19.73 -18.16 -12.64
CA GLY A 56 -20.90 -18.30 -13.53
C GLY A 56 -22.21 -17.60 -13.14
N SER A 57 -22.30 -16.80 -12.07
CA SER A 57 -23.49 -15.96 -11.85
C SER A 57 -23.23 -14.78 -10.92
N ILE A 58 -23.58 -13.59 -11.38
CA ILE A 58 -23.73 -12.40 -10.56
C ILE A 58 -24.87 -12.69 -9.56
N MET A 59 -24.54 -13.12 -8.34
CA MET A 59 -25.55 -13.22 -7.28
C MET A 59 -26.04 -11.80 -6.98
N PRO A 60 -27.37 -11.56 -6.90
CA PRO A 60 -27.88 -10.22 -6.63
C PRO A 60 -27.41 -9.75 -5.24
N LEU A 61 -27.11 -8.46 -5.18
CA LEU A 61 -26.61 -7.67 -4.04
C LEU A 61 -27.65 -7.54 -2.91
N VAL A 62 -28.28 -8.64 -2.46
CA VAL A 62 -29.46 -8.62 -1.57
C VAL A 62 -29.20 -9.36 -0.24
N ALA A 63 -27.98 -9.30 0.31
CA ALA A 63 -27.75 -9.96 1.58
C ALA A 63 -26.76 -9.29 2.54
N ILE A 64 -26.44 -8.00 2.44
CA ILE A 64 -25.60 -7.34 3.46
C ILE A 64 -26.02 -5.89 3.71
N ASN A 65 -27.33 -5.65 3.86
CA ASN A 65 -27.88 -4.43 4.46
C ASN A 65 -28.43 -4.77 5.84
N ASN A 66 -27.58 -4.91 6.86
CA ASN A 66 -28.02 -4.92 8.27
C ASN A 66 -27.12 -4.10 9.19
N HIS A 67 -26.32 -3.18 8.65
CA HIS A 67 -25.79 -2.06 9.42
C HIS A 67 -25.90 -0.77 8.60
N ARG A 68 -27.15 -0.35 8.37
CA ARG A 68 -27.46 1.02 7.97
C ARG A 68 -27.18 1.92 9.19
N GLN A 69 -26.04 2.59 9.21
CA GLN A 69 -25.96 3.92 9.79
C GLN A 69 -26.43 4.86 8.68
N LEU A 70 -27.63 5.41 8.85
CA LEU A 70 -28.37 6.17 7.86
C LEU A 70 -28.53 7.59 8.41
N ASP A 71 -27.44 8.33 8.44
CA ASP A 71 -27.36 9.76 8.75
C ASP A 71 -25.96 10.30 8.45
N GLY A 72 -25.58 10.28 7.18
CA GLY A 72 -24.38 10.93 6.69
C GLY A 72 -24.48 11.06 5.18
N GLU A 73 -24.82 12.26 4.73
CA GLU A 73 -24.97 12.67 3.34
C GLU A 73 -23.98 11.96 2.40
N LEU A 74 -24.50 11.23 1.41
CA LEU A 74 -23.71 10.74 0.29
C LEU A 74 -23.32 11.96 -0.56
N SER A 75 -22.29 12.70 -0.14
CA SER A 75 -21.69 13.72 -1.00
C SER A 75 -21.04 13.01 -2.18
N ALA A 76 -21.73 13.04 -3.31
CA ALA A 76 -21.12 12.81 -4.60
C ALA A 76 -20.02 13.87 -4.78
N VAL A 77 -18.78 13.53 -4.43
CA VAL A 77 -17.63 14.33 -4.84
C VAL A 77 -17.44 14.09 -6.33
N THR A 78 -17.93 15.05 -7.08
CA THR A 78 -17.64 15.32 -8.48
C THR A 78 -16.12 15.27 -8.68
N THR A 79 -15.67 14.46 -9.63
CA THR A 79 -14.33 14.55 -10.20
C THR A 79 -14.22 15.87 -10.95
N THR A 80 -13.77 16.91 -10.26
CA THR A 80 -13.40 18.20 -10.84
C THR A 80 -12.14 18.71 -10.14
N ASP A 81 -11.01 18.64 -10.86
CA ASP A 81 -9.78 19.45 -10.74
C ASP A 81 -9.56 20.23 -9.44
N ASP A 82 -9.37 19.51 -8.33
CA ASP A 82 -8.96 20.11 -7.07
C ASP A 82 -7.54 19.64 -6.70
N PRO A 83 -6.55 20.54 -6.54
CA PRO A 83 -5.18 20.20 -6.16
C PRO A 83 -5.03 19.92 -4.66
N ARG A 84 -6.12 19.67 -3.92
CA ARG A 84 -6.07 19.17 -2.54
C ARG A 84 -5.25 17.87 -2.50
N PRO A 85 -4.19 17.77 -1.67
CA PRO A 85 -3.39 16.55 -1.55
C PRO A 85 -4.32 15.40 -1.20
N GLY A 86 -4.42 14.44 -2.12
CA GLY A 86 -5.41 13.37 -2.05
C GLY A 86 -5.45 12.76 -0.66
N LEU A 87 -6.61 12.85 -0.01
CA LEU A 87 -6.86 12.15 1.25
C LEU A 87 -6.66 10.66 0.98
N GLY A 88 -5.48 10.16 1.34
CA GLY A 88 -5.21 8.73 1.32
C GLY A 88 -6.15 8.04 2.29
N PHE A 89 -6.72 6.92 1.89
CA PHE A 89 -7.45 6.02 2.78
C PHE A 89 -6.76 4.66 2.78
N LYS A 90 -6.89 3.94 3.89
CA LYS A 90 -6.59 2.50 3.92
C LYS A 90 -7.85 1.71 3.59
N LEU A 91 -7.71 0.70 2.75
CA LEU A 91 -8.84 -0.10 2.29
C LEU A 91 -9.20 -1.16 3.34
N VAL A 92 -10.50 -1.30 3.61
CA VAL A 92 -11.08 -2.47 4.26
C VAL A 92 -11.99 -3.15 3.25
N LYS A 93 -11.70 -4.41 2.93
CA LYS A 93 -12.40 -5.14 1.88
C LYS A 93 -12.56 -6.60 2.26
N THR A 94 -13.75 -7.15 2.04
CA THR A 94 -13.97 -8.60 2.11
C THR A 94 -14.50 -9.09 0.77
N GLN A 95 -13.96 -10.19 0.26
CA GLN A 95 -14.51 -10.93 -0.87
C GLN A 95 -14.58 -12.42 -0.54
N TYR A 96 -15.38 -13.13 -1.33
CA TYR A 96 -15.54 -14.57 -1.24
C TYR A 96 -15.37 -15.15 -2.65
N GLY A 97 -14.67 -16.28 -2.74
CA GLY A 97 -14.42 -17.01 -3.97
C GLY A 97 -13.89 -18.40 -3.65
N ASP A 98 -13.98 -19.31 -4.61
CA ASP A 98 -13.32 -20.62 -4.60
C ASP A 98 -12.23 -20.56 -5.68
N LEU A 99 -11.00 -20.24 -5.27
CA LEU A 99 -9.88 -20.02 -6.21
C LEU A 99 -9.15 -21.30 -6.55
N ASN A 100 -9.20 -22.31 -5.68
CA ASN A 100 -8.57 -23.60 -5.92
C ASN A 100 -9.51 -24.62 -6.58
N ASN A 101 -10.77 -24.26 -6.79
CA ASN A 101 -11.83 -25.07 -7.39
C ASN A 101 -12.07 -26.40 -6.65
N ASP A 102 -11.97 -26.37 -5.32
CA ASP A 102 -12.22 -27.54 -4.47
C ASP A 102 -13.69 -27.64 -3.99
N GLY A 103 -14.53 -26.67 -4.34
CA GLY A 103 -15.93 -26.55 -3.94
C GLY A 103 -16.15 -25.81 -2.62
N THR A 104 -15.08 -25.41 -1.93
CA THR A 104 -15.14 -24.69 -0.65
C THR A 104 -14.86 -23.20 -0.85
N VAL A 105 -15.83 -22.36 -0.51
CA VAL A 105 -15.66 -20.91 -0.62
C VAL A 105 -14.71 -20.38 0.46
N GLU A 106 -13.63 -19.74 0.03
CA GLU A 106 -12.72 -19.02 0.92
C GLU A 106 -13.16 -17.56 1.11
N LYS A 107 -12.79 -17.00 2.25
CA LYS A 107 -12.97 -15.59 2.60
C LYS A 107 -11.63 -14.87 2.53
N TYR A 108 -11.59 -13.79 1.74
CA TYR A 108 -10.45 -12.90 1.56
C TYR A 108 -10.75 -11.59 2.29
N PHE A 109 -9.98 -11.28 3.34
CA PHE A 109 -10.22 -10.11 4.18
C PHE A 109 -8.98 -9.21 4.25
N LEU A 110 -9.10 -8.00 3.72
CA LEU A 110 -8.09 -6.95 3.77
C LEU A 110 -8.47 -5.93 4.86
N GLN A 111 -7.54 -5.70 5.79
CA GLN A 111 -7.64 -4.63 6.78
C GLN A 111 -6.22 -4.19 7.18
N ASP A 112 -6.02 -2.88 7.36
CA ASP A 112 -4.76 -2.30 7.86
C ASP A 112 -3.51 -2.79 7.09
N GLY A 113 -3.66 -2.93 5.76
CA GLY A 113 -2.58 -3.38 4.86
C GLY A 113 -2.25 -4.87 4.96
N LYS A 114 -3.07 -5.66 5.66
CA LYS A 114 -2.92 -7.11 5.81
C LYS A 114 -4.07 -7.86 5.16
N LEU A 115 -3.73 -8.82 4.32
CA LEU A 115 -4.69 -9.74 3.72
C LEU A 115 -4.67 -11.06 4.49
N LEU A 116 -5.85 -11.52 4.90
CA LEU A 116 -6.09 -12.81 5.54
C LEU A 116 -7.00 -13.64 4.63
N ILE A 117 -6.67 -14.91 4.45
CA ILE A 117 -7.51 -15.88 3.74
C ILE A 117 -7.96 -16.93 4.75
N SER A 118 -9.26 -17.20 4.78
CA SER A 118 -9.84 -18.15 5.73
C SER A 118 -10.89 -19.04 5.11
N VAL A 119 -10.96 -20.28 5.59
CA VAL A 119 -11.96 -21.29 5.22
C VAL A 119 -12.66 -21.72 6.49
N ALA A 120 -14.00 -21.66 6.52
CA ALA A 120 -14.80 -21.97 7.70
C ALA A 120 -14.32 -21.27 9.00
N GLY A 121 -13.83 -20.03 8.88
CA GLY A 121 -13.29 -19.24 9.99
C GLY A 121 -11.85 -19.56 10.40
N VAL A 122 -11.25 -20.62 9.85
CA VAL A 122 -9.84 -20.96 10.07
C VAL A 122 -8.97 -20.19 9.09
N THR A 123 -7.97 -19.45 9.58
CA THR A 123 -7.02 -18.75 8.70
C THR A 123 -6.07 -19.76 8.06
N ILE A 124 -6.05 -19.83 6.73
CA ILE A 124 -5.17 -20.72 5.97
C ILE A 124 -3.96 -19.99 5.38
N TRP A 125 -4.03 -18.67 5.21
CA TRP A 125 -2.93 -17.86 4.73
C TRP A 125 -3.03 -16.41 5.22
N LYS A 126 -1.87 -15.76 5.38
CA LYS A 126 -1.75 -14.34 5.70
C LYS A 126 -0.64 -13.70 4.86
N SER A 127 -0.84 -12.46 4.44
CA SER A 127 0.22 -11.68 3.80
C SER A 127 1.40 -11.46 4.79
N PRO A 128 2.66 -11.59 4.35
CA PRO A 128 3.84 -11.34 5.18
C PRO A 128 3.85 -9.99 5.91
N ASP A 129 4.56 -9.91 7.04
CA ASP A 129 4.54 -8.73 7.91
C ASP A 129 5.22 -7.49 7.32
N ASP A 130 6.19 -7.73 6.44
CA ASP A 130 6.96 -6.78 5.65
C ASP A 130 6.26 -6.37 4.33
N TRP A 131 5.00 -6.78 4.15
CA TRP A 131 4.14 -6.32 3.06
C TRP A 131 3.07 -5.34 3.56
N TRP A 132 2.69 -4.42 2.69
CA TRP A 132 1.48 -3.62 2.79
C TRP A 132 0.63 -3.85 1.55
N VAL A 133 -0.50 -4.53 1.72
CA VAL A 133 -1.48 -4.75 0.66
C VAL A 133 -2.39 -3.52 0.55
N GLY A 134 -2.29 -2.79 -0.56
CA GLY A 134 -3.12 -1.60 -0.80
C GLY A 134 -4.53 -1.94 -1.27
N SER A 135 -4.65 -2.97 -2.11
CA SER A 135 -5.92 -3.49 -2.63
C SER A 135 -5.76 -4.91 -3.17
N PHE A 136 -6.87 -5.59 -3.39
CA PHE A 136 -6.92 -6.88 -4.08
C PHE A 136 -8.18 -7.05 -4.94
N VAL A 137 -8.06 -7.91 -5.96
CA VAL A 137 -9.15 -8.35 -6.85
C VAL A 137 -9.04 -9.86 -7.07
N LEU A 138 -10.17 -10.55 -7.11
CA LEU A 138 -10.24 -11.94 -7.57
C LEU A 138 -10.63 -11.91 -9.04
N GLY A 139 -9.83 -12.50 -9.92
CA GLY A 139 -10.07 -12.44 -11.35
C GLY A 139 -9.05 -13.23 -12.15
N ASP A 140 -9.48 -13.70 -13.32
CA ASP A 140 -8.68 -14.50 -14.25
C ASP A 140 -7.71 -13.58 -15.02
N ALA A 141 -6.51 -13.40 -14.46
CA ALA A 141 -5.50 -12.48 -14.99
C ALA A 141 -4.65 -13.12 -16.09
N ASN A 142 -4.63 -14.45 -16.18
CA ASN A 142 -3.88 -15.23 -17.16
C ASN A 142 -4.77 -15.86 -18.24
N ASN A 143 -6.09 -15.64 -18.18
CA ASN A 143 -7.10 -16.12 -19.13
C ASN A 143 -7.11 -17.66 -19.26
N ASP A 144 -7.01 -18.36 -18.13
CA ASP A 144 -7.09 -19.83 -18.06
C ASP A 144 -8.47 -20.36 -17.62
N GLY A 145 -9.42 -19.46 -17.36
CA GLY A 145 -10.77 -19.77 -16.91
C GLY A 145 -10.93 -19.90 -15.40
N LEU A 146 -9.85 -19.80 -14.62
CA LEU A 146 -9.86 -19.85 -13.16
C LEU A 146 -9.50 -18.48 -12.55
N PRO A 147 -10.21 -18.01 -11.52
CA PRO A 147 -9.85 -16.75 -10.89
C PRO A 147 -8.51 -16.84 -10.15
N ASN A 148 -7.69 -15.78 -10.23
CA ASN A 148 -6.49 -15.63 -9.44
C ASN A 148 -6.67 -14.55 -8.36
N LEU A 149 -5.84 -14.62 -7.32
CA LEU A 149 -5.69 -13.53 -6.35
C LEU A 149 -4.68 -12.50 -6.86
N ASN A 150 -5.17 -11.33 -7.25
CA ASN A 150 -4.35 -10.22 -7.73
C ASN A 150 -4.18 -9.15 -6.65
N LEU A 151 -2.94 -8.77 -6.33
CA LEU A 151 -2.61 -7.86 -5.24
C LEU A 151 -1.86 -6.61 -5.73
N SER A 152 -2.22 -5.45 -5.19
CA SER A 152 -1.37 -4.26 -5.21
C SER A 152 -0.61 -4.21 -3.88
N VAL A 153 0.72 -4.34 -3.91
CA VAL A 153 1.55 -4.45 -2.70
C VAL A 153 2.72 -3.47 -2.68
N TRP A 154 2.98 -2.92 -1.50
CA TRP A 154 4.26 -2.30 -1.15
C TRP A 154 5.04 -3.28 -0.29
N LYS A 155 6.25 -3.62 -0.71
CA LYS A 155 7.16 -4.51 0.02
C LYS A 155 8.60 -4.12 -0.30
N ALA A 156 9.54 -4.62 0.49
CA ALA A 156 10.94 -4.51 0.12
C ALA A 156 11.18 -5.10 -1.28
N GLY A 157 12.00 -4.40 -2.08
CA GLY A 157 12.36 -4.81 -3.42
C GLY A 157 12.93 -6.23 -3.42
N SER A 158 12.45 -7.08 -4.33
CA SER A 158 12.92 -8.45 -4.49
C SER A 158 13.40 -8.62 -5.92
N PHE A 159 14.65 -8.21 -6.15
CA PHE A 159 15.20 -8.06 -7.49
C PHE A 159 15.98 -9.29 -7.98
N GLY A 160 16.15 -10.31 -7.13
CA GLY A 160 16.99 -11.46 -7.46
C GLY A 160 18.44 -11.04 -7.72
N PRO A 161 19.15 -11.65 -8.69
CA PRO A 161 20.55 -11.30 -8.98
C PRO A 161 20.72 -9.95 -9.67
N CYS A 162 19.65 -9.36 -10.21
CA CYS A 162 19.71 -8.15 -11.03
C CYS A 162 18.89 -7.02 -10.40
N LYS A 163 19.56 -5.99 -9.86
CA LYS A 163 18.88 -4.79 -9.40
C LYS A 163 18.36 -3.95 -10.59
N PRO A 164 17.24 -3.21 -10.42
CA PRO A 164 16.84 -2.19 -11.37
C PRO A 164 17.88 -1.06 -11.45
N LEU A 165 17.96 -0.40 -12.61
CA LEU A 165 18.94 0.66 -12.88
C LEU A 165 18.91 1.82 -11.87
N TRP A 166 17.77 2.06 -11.21
CA TRP A 166 17.57 3.15 -10.24
C TRP A 166 17.82 2.76 -8.78
N VAL A 167 18.33 1.55 -8.52
CA VAL A 167 18.71 1.10 -7.18
C VAL A 167 20.23 1.02 -7.12
N GLU A 168 20.84 1.95 -6.39
CA GLU A 168 22.30 2.00 -6.14
C GLU A 168 22.78 0.82 -5.26
#